data_AF-Q93TE0-F1
#
_entry.id   AF-Q93TE0-F1
#
_cell.length_a   1.000
_cell.length_b   1.000
_cell.length_c   1.000
_cell.angle_alpha   90.00
_cell.angle_beta   90.00
_cell.angle_gamma   90.00
#
_symmetry.space_group_name_H-M   'P 1'
#
loop_
_entity.id
_entity.type
_entity.pdbx_description
1 polymer ?
#
loop_
_entity_poly.entity_id
_entity_poly.type
_entity_poly.pdbx_seq_one_letter_code
_entity_poly.pdbx_strand_id
1 'polypeptide(L)'
;MQVVLLNQKSAEQEISLKVREDFLLLPKTAELTRWVMAQSTGGRTLPYFDPLDGGVFARVLILLESPARTVSLPRYVSRDNPGPAQRNLKGFIEQVGLARHKTVLWNLYPWLPDLDKPKGPLRRAQIEEGIEMLITLLTLFPDLVTIVFAGRVAQKAIPRVRLAFPNFSLLEMPHPSPLSVCTHPNVRQRILSTLRHAKQSIK
;
A
#
# COMPACT_ATOMS: atom_id res chain seq x y z
N MET A 1 16.95 30.87 -1.18
CA MET A 1 17.02 29.61 -0.39
C MET A 1 15.89 28.62 -0.71
N GLN A 2 14.65 29.07 -0.96
CA GLN A 2 13.50 28.19 -1.22
C GLN A 2 13.50 27.51 -2.61
N VAL A 3 14.01 28.19 -3.66
CA VAL A 3 14.09 27.66 -5.04
C VAL A 3 15.13 26.53 -5.17
N VAL A 4 16.26 26.63 -4.45
CA VAL A 4 17.33 25.60 -4.47
C VAL A 4 16.85 24.31 -3.79
N LEU A 5 16.11 24.42 -2.67
CA LEU A 5 15.54 23.28 -1.95
C LEU A 5 14.42 22.57 -2.73
N LEU A 6 13.64 23.31 -3.53
CA LEU A 6 12.64 22.72 -4.41
C LEU A 6 13.27 21.93 -5.56
N ASN A 7 14.34 22.47 -6.18
CA ASN A 7 15.08 21.76 -7.24
C ASN A 7 15.79 20.50 -6.74
N GLN A 8 16.37 20.53 -5.53
CA GLN A 8 17.01 19.35 -4.93
C GLN A 8 15.99 18.25 -4.61
N LYS A 9 14.83 18.59 -4.03
CA LYS A 9 13.77 17.60 -3.74
C LYS A 9 13.20 16.98 -5.01
N SER A 10 13.00 17.76 -6.07
CA SER A 10 12.54 17.24 -7.35
C SER A 10 13.56 16.28 -7.97
N ALA A 11 14.85 16.63 -7.94
CA ALA A 11 15.92 15.77 -8.45
C ALA A 11 16.08 14.48 -7.63
N GLU A 12 16.05 14.55 -6.30
CA GLU A 12 16.08 13.37 -5.42
C GLU A 12 14.89 12.45 -5.67
N GLN A 13 13.70 13.04 -5.89
CA GLN A 13 12.48 12.27 -6.17
C GLN A 13 12.53 11.62 -7.56
N GLU A 14 13.08 12.30 -8.57
CA GLU A 14 13.28 11.77 -9.92
C GLU A 14 14.30 10.63 -9.94
N ILE A 15 15.44 10.79 -9.23
CA ILE A 15 16.43 9.72 -9.02
C ILE A 15 15.77 8.53 -8.30
N SER A 16 14.93 8.80 -7.30
CA SER A 16 14.20 7.77 -6.56
C SER A 16 13.17 7.01 -7.42
N LEU A 17 12.62 7.63 -8.47
CA LEU A 17 11.72 6.98 -9.42
C LEU A 17 12.51 6.10 -10.40
N LYS A 18 13.58 6.64 -10.99
CA LYS A 18 14.44 5.89 -11.93
C LYS A 18 15.04 4.64 -11.31
N VAL A 19 15.54 4.74 -10.07
CA VAL A 19 16.05 3.58 -9.31
C VAL A 19 14.97 2.50 -9.12
N ARG A 20 13.70 2.88 -8.98
CA ARG A 20 12.62 1.88 -8.87
C ARG A 20 12.34 1.19 -10.20
N GLU A 21 12.40 1.90 -11.33
CA GLU A 21 12.22 1.30 -12.65
C GLU A 21 13.24 0.17 -12.88
N ASP A 22 14.50 0.41 -12.56
CA ASP A 22 15.58 -0.59 -12.67
C ASP A 22 15.32 -1.84 -11.80
N PHE A 23 14.54 -1.71 -10.74
CA PHE A 23 14.27 -2.80 -9.79
C PHE A 23 12.97 -3.57 -10.04
N LEU A 24 12.15 -3.15 -11.01
CA LEU A 24 10.88 -3.81 -11.32
C LEU A 24 11.03 -5.26 -11.79
N LEU A 25 12.21 -5.60 -12.34
CA LEU A 25 12.52 -6.93 -12.86
C LEU A 25 13.36 -7.79 -11.89
N LEU A 26 13.67 -7.29 -10.70
CA LEU A 26 14.35 -8.11 -9.69
C LEU A 26 13.49 -9.32 -9.30
N PRO A 27 14.08 -10.48 -8.93
CA PRO A 27 13.33 -11.69 -8.60
C PRO A 27 12.20 -11.48 -7.59
N LYS A 28 12.43 -10.63 -6.58
CA LYS A 28 11.41 -10.33 -5.54
C LYS A 28 10.21 -9.52 -6.06
N THR A 29 10.31 -8.83 -7.19
CA THR A 29 9.28 -7.89 -7.69
C THR A 29 8.73 -8.28 -9.05
N ALA A 30 9.49 -9.00 -9.88
CA ALA A 30 9.16 -9.30 -11.27
C ALA A 30 7.77 -9.95 -11.45
N GLU A 31 7.39 -10.85 -10.56
CA GLU A 31 6.06 -11.50 -10.63
C GLU A 31 4.92 -10.52 -10.32
N LEU A 32 5.08 -9.67 -9.31
CA LEU A 32 4.13 -8.61 -9.00
C LEU A 32 4.04 -7.58 -10.15
N THR A 33 5.17 -7.26 -10.78
CA THR A 33 5.21 -6.40 -11.98
C THR A 33 4.42 -7.02 -13.12
N ARG A 34 4.63 -8.31 -13.41
CA ARG A 34 3.86 -9.04 -14.45
C ARG A 34 2.37 -9.06 -14.15
N TRP A 35 1.99 -9.30 -12.89
CA TRP A 35 0.59 -9.24 -12.48
C TRP A 35 0.00 -7.85 -12.71
N VAL A 36 0.69 -6.78 -12.30
CA VAL A 36 0.26 -5.39 -12.53
C VAL A 36 0.04 -5.08 -14.02
N MET A 37 0.98 -5.52 -14.87
CA MET A 37 0.87 -5.33 -16.33
C MET A 37 -0.31 -6.11 -16.92
N ALA A 38 -0.50 -7.38 -16.50
CA ALA A 38 -1.59 -8.22 -16.99
C ALA A 38 -2.98 -7.68 -16.59
N GLN A 39 -3.11 -7.06 -15.40
CA GLN A 39 -4.36 -6.45 -14.97
C GLN A 39 -4.63 -5.09 -15.62
N SER A 40 -3.58 -4.37 -16.04
CA SER A 40 -3.71 -3.04 -16.66
C SER A 40 -4.21 -3.17 -18.11
N THR A 41 -5.53 -3.14 -18.28
CA THR A 41 -6.21 -3.30 -19.57
C THR A 41 -7.23 -2.18 -19.84
N GLY A 42 -7.59 -1.96 -21.11
CA GLY A 42 -8.71 -1.08 -21.48
C GLY A 42 -8.56 0.39 -21.04
N GLY A 43 -7.34 0.92 -21.02
CA GLY A 43 -7.05 2.31 -20.62
C GLY A 43 -7.02 2.55 -19.10
N ARG A 44 -7.27 1.52 -18.28
CA ARG A 44 -7.10 1.59 -16.82
C ARG A 44 -5.75 1.02 -16.44
N THR A 45 -5.03 1.74 -15.59
CA THR A 45 -3.69 1.37 -15.15
C THR A 45 -3.65 1.16 -13.64
N LEU A 46 -2.87 0.18 -13.21
CA LEU A 46 -2.52 -0.02 -11.81
C LEU A 46 -1.17 0.64 -11.50
N PRO A 47 -0.95 1.09 -10.25
CA PRO A 47 0.38 1.40 -9.78
C PRO A 47 1.21 0.11 -9.65
N TYR A 48 2.52 0.22 -9.81
CA TYR A 48 3.43 -0.86 -9.45
C TYR A 48 3.56 -0.98 -7.93
N PHE A 49 3.96 -2.16 -7.46
CA PHE A 49 4.48 -2.30 -6.10
C PHE A 49 5.79 -1.54 -5.97
N ASP A 50 6.09 -1.00 -4.78
CA ASP A 50 7.39 -0.39 -4.54
C ASP A 50 8.48 -1.48 -4.51
N PRO A 51 9.43 -1.49 -5.47
CA PRO A 51 10.48 -2.51 -5.50
C PRO A 51 11.48 -2.41 -4.35
N LEU A 52 11.45 -1.33 -3.57
CA LEU A 52 12.25 -1.21 -2.33
C LEU A 52 11.63 -1.97 -1.15
N ASP A 53 10.36 -2.38 -1.26
CA ASP A 53 9.69 -3.21 -0.27
C ASP A 53 10.07 -4.70 -0.43
N GLY A 54 9.41 -5.58 0.35
CA GLY A 54 9.71 -7.02 0.39
C GLY A 54 9.35 -7.79 -0.88
N GLY A 55 8.49 -7.23 -1.74
CA GLY A 55 8.00 -7.93 -2.92
C GLY A 55 7.26 -9.22 -2.54
N VAL A 56 7.40 -10.28 -3.34
CA VAL A 56 6.77 -11.60 -3.09
C VAL A 56 7.21 -12.24 -1.76
N PHE A 57 8.39 -11.87 -1.24
CA PHE A 57 8.92 -12.36 0.04
C PHE A 57 8.42 -11.55 1.26
N ALA A 58 7.49 -10.62 1.06
CA ALA A 58 6.89 -9.88 2.15
C ALA A 58 6.08 -10.82 3.06
N ARG A 59 6.27 -10.67 4.38
CA ARG A 59 5.53 -11.42 5.40
C ARG A 59 4.29 -10.67 5.91
N VAL A 60 4.26 -9.34 5.71
CA VAL A 60 3.14 -8.46 6.07
C VAL A 60 2.69 -7.63 4.87
N LEU A 61 1.40 -7.71 4.54
CA LEU A 61 0.75 -6.79 3.61
C LEU A 61 -0.01 -5.72 4.42
N ILE A 62 0.24 -4.45 4.13
CA ILE A 62 -0.57 -3.34 4.64
C ILE A 62 -1.52 -2.89 3.54
N LEU A 63 -2.81 -3.15 3.71
CA LEU A 63 -3.86 -2.84 2.75
C LEU A 63 -4.53 -1.51 3.07
N LEU A 64 -4.35 -0.55 2.17
CA LEU A 64 -4.94 0.80 2.20
C LEU A 64 -6.23 0.86 1.36
N GLU A 65 -6.86 2.03 1.30
CA GLU A 65 -8.13 2.21 0.58
C GLU A 65 -7.95 2.32 -0.95
N SER A 66 -7.30 3.40 -1.41
CA SER A 66 -7.17 3.74 -2.83
C SER A 66 -5.96 4.66 -3.07
N PRO A 67 -5.41 4.69 -4.29
CA PRO A 67 -4.32 5.59 -4.64
C PRO A 67 -4.66 7.07 -4.41
N ALA A 68 -3.61 7.86 -4.12
CA ALA A 68 -3.73 9.31 -4.09
C ALA A 68 -3.96 9.88 -5.50
N ARG A 69 -4.70 10.99 -5.59
CA ARG A 69 -5.00 11.70 -6.83
C ARG A 69 -3.88 12.64 -7.24
N THR A 70 -2.82 12.09 -7.80
CA THR A 70 -1.65 12.83 -8.31
C THR A 70 -1.41 12.56 -9.79
N VAL A 71 -0.60 13.37 -10.48
CA VAL A 71 -0.36 13.29 -11.94
C VAL A 71 0.86 12.45 -12.35
N SER A 72 1.78 12.13 -11.43
CA SER A 72 3.04 11.47 -11.78
C SER A 72 2.87 10.00 -12.15
N LEU A 73 3.55 9.54 -13.22
CA LEU A 73 3.68 8.13 -13.62
C LEU A 73 5.17 7.76 -13.79
N PRO A 74 5.57 6.48 -13.60
CA PRO A 74 4.80 5.38 -13.02
C PRO A 74 4.51 5.62 -11.53
N ARG A 75 3.32 5.21 -11.08
CA ARG A 75 2.97 5.30 -9.66
C ARG A 75 3.37 4.03 -8.95
N TYR A 76 4.05 4.18 -7.82
CA TYR A 76 4.34 3.08 -6.91
C TYR A 76 3.40 3.16 -5.70
N VAL A 77 2.91 2.02 -5.22
CA VAL A 77 2.31 1.96 -3.87
C VAL A 77 3.44 1.94 -2.85
N SER A 78 3.84 3.15 -2.42
CA SER A 78 5.03 3.35 -1.60
C SER A 78 4.74 4.11 -0.31
N ARG A 79 5.44 3.73 0.76
CA ARG A 79 5.52 4.51 2.01
C ARG A 79 6.27 5.84 1.85
N ASP A 80 7.09 5.96 0.80
CA ASP A 80 7.89 7.16 0.51
C ASP A 80 7.11 8.20 -0.30
N ASN A 81 5.88 7.90 -0.73
CA ASN A 81 5.04 8.87 -1.41
C ASN A 81 4.82 10.10 -0.50
N PRO A 82 4.85 11.34 -1.05
CA PRO A 82 4.84 12.57 -0.27
C PRO A 82 3.47 12.91 0.34
N GLY A 83 2.50 12.01 0.31
CA GLY A 83 1.17 12.21 0.87
C GLY A 83 1.19 12.22 2.40
N PRO A 84 0.31 12.99 3.07
CA PRO A 84 0.29 13.04 4.53
C PRO A 84 -0.08 11.70 5.17
N ALA A 85 -0.92 10.89 4.52
CA ALA A 85 -1.22 9.54 4.98
C ALA A 85 0.01 8.63 4.93
N GLN A 86 0.81 8.72 3.86
CA GLN A 86 2.03 7.93 3.70
C GLN A 86 3.14 8.37 4.65
N ARG A 87 3.31 9.69 4.88
CA ARG A 87 4.22 10.18 5.94
C ARG A 87 3.87 9.62 7.32
N ASN A 88 2.60 9.65 7.70
CA ASN A 88 2.16 9.08 8.97
C ASN A 88 2.41 7.57 9.03
N LEU A 89 2.03 6.84 7.97
CA LEU A 89 2.23 5.40 7.91
C LEU A 89 3.71 5.02 8.01
N LYS A 90 4.58 5.71 7.25
CA LYS A 90 6.03 5.55 7.30
C LYS A 90 6.55 5.77 8.72
N GLY A 91 6.18 6.88 9.35
CA GLY A 91 6.58 7.19 10.73
C GLY A 91 6.11 6.14 11.74
N PHE A 92 4.90 5.60 11.61
CA PHE A 92 4.42 4.53 12.49
C PHE A 92 5.15 3.21 12.29
N ILE A 93 5.42 2.83 11.03
CA ILE A 93 6.19 1.62 10.69
C ILE A 93 7.62 1.71 11.24
N GLU A 94 8.27 2.86 11.03
CA GLU A 94 9.62 3.14 11.53
C GLU A 94 9.65 3.12 13.07
N GLN A 95 8.65 3.72 13.72
CA GLN A 95 8.57 3.75 15.18
C GLN A 95 8.46 2.35 15.81
N VAL A 96 7.76 1.42 15.16
CA VAL A 96 7.68 0.02 15.66
C VAL A 96 8.86 -0.83 15.19
N GLY A 97 9.72 -0.29 14.30
CA GLY A 97 10.83 -0.99 13.67
C GLY A 97 10.36 -2.21 12.88
N LEU A 98 9.28 -2.08 12.10
CA LEU A 98 8.83 -3.13 11.19
C LEU A 98 9.62 -3.02 9.88
N ALA A 99 10.46 -4.02 9.62
CA ALA A 99 11.47 -3.95 8.57
C ALA A 99 10.85 -3.86 7.16
N ARG A 100 11.37 -2.95 6.33
CA ARG A 100 10.87 -2.70 4.97
C ARG A 100 10.82 -3.95 4.11
N HIS A 101 11.88 -4.76 4.12
CA HIS A 101 11.97 -6.00 3.34
C HIS A 101 10.99 -7.10 3.79
N LYS A 102 10.32 -6.95 4.93
CA LYS A 102 9.27 -7.87 5.41
C LYS A 102 7.85 -7.38 5.09
N THR A 103 7.72 -6.19 4.52
CA THR A 103 6.44 -5.54 4.31
C THR A 103 6.22 -5.22 2.84
N VAL A 104 4.95 -5.17 2.44
CA VAL A 104 4.50 -4.62 1.18
C VAL A 104 3.24 -3.77 1.42
N LEU A 105 3.04 -2.74 0.60
CA LEU A 105 1.85 -1.88 0.64
C LEU A 105 1.00 -2.14 -0.60
N TRP A 106 -0.32 -2.14 -0.43
CA TRP A 106 -1.28 -2.19 -1.53
C TRP A 106 -2.55 -1.38 -1.23
N ASN A 107 -3.40 -1.16 -2.22
CA ASN A 107 -4.71 -0.52 -2.03
C ASN A 107 -5.82 -1.51 -2.39
N LEU A 108 -6.91 -1.52 -1.63
CA LEU A 108 -8.06 -2.37 -1.92
C LEU A 108 -8.66 -2.05 -3.28
N TYR A 109 -8.87 -0.76 -3.60
CA TYR A 109 -9.22 -0.34 -4.96
C TYR A 109 -7.98 0.25 -5.62
N PRO A 110 -7.25 -0.54 -6.44
CA PRO A 110 -5.88 -0.19 -6.81
C PRO A 110 -5.77 0.72 -8.04
N TRP A 111 -6.86 0.95 -8.76
CA TRP A 111 -6.85 1.68 -10.03
C TRP A 111 -6.41 3.12 -9.87
N LEU A 112 -5.55 3.58 -10.78
CA LEU A 112 -5.15 4.97 -10.82
C LEU A 112 -6.35 5.87 -11.10
N PRO A 113 -6.52 6.97 -10.35
CA PRO A 113 -7.69 7.81 -10.46
C PRO A 113 -7.69 8.57 -11.77
N ASP A 114 -8.87 8.62 -12.41
CA ASP A 114 -9.22 9.60 -13.44
C ASP A 114 -9.24 10.99 -12.80
N LEU A 115 -8.31 11.85 -13.22
CA LEU A 115 -8.10 13.16 -12.61
C LEU A 115 -9.16 14.19 -13.00
N ASP A 116 -9.90 13.94 -14.08
CA ASP A 116 -10.94 14.84 -14.59
C ASP A 116 -12.26 14.68 -13.82
N LYS A 117 -12.46 13.55 -13.14
CA LYS A 117 -13.67 13.27 -12.33
C LYS A 117 -13.46 13.63 -10.86
N PRO A 118 -14.40 14.24 -10.12
CA PRO A 118 -14.20 14.56 -8.71
C PRO A 118 -13.91 13.33 -7.83
N LYS A 119 -13.22 13.52 -6.69
CA LYS A 119 -13.02 12.44 -5.72
C LYS A 119 -14.33 12.14 -5.00
N GLY A 120 -14.85 10.93 -5.18
CA GLY A 120 -16.00 10.41 -4.45
C GLY A 120 -15.63 9.23 -3.55
N PRO A 121 -16.54 8.84 -2.63
CA PRO A 121 -16.41 7.58 -1.91
C PRO A 121 -16.49 6.39 -2.89
N LEU A 122 -15.80 5.30 -2.56
CA LEU A 122 -15.86 4.08 -3.37
C LEU A 122 -17.26 3.45 -3.30
N ARG A 123 -17.79 3.11 -4.47
CA ARG A 123 -19.07 2.41 -4.61
C ARG A 123 -18.91 0.94 -4.24
N ARG A 124 -20.02 0.27 -3.94
CA ARG A 124 -20.03 -1.17 -3.61
C ARG A 124 -19.34 -2.00 -4.70
N ALA A 125 -19.68 -1.79 -5.97
CA ALA A 125 -19.09 -2.53 -7.09
C ALA A 125 -17.55 -2.36 -7.18
N GLN A 126 -17.03 -1.17 -6.90
CA GLN A 126 -15.59 -0.91 -6.88
C GLN A 126 -14.90 -1.63 -5.72
N ILE A 127 -15.58 -1.74 -4.58
CA ILE A 127 -15.06 -2.48 -3.42
C ILE A 127 -15.04 -3.98 -3.74
N GLU A 128 -16.10 -4.54 -4.31
CA GLU A 128 -16.15 -5.95 -4.70
C GLU A 128 -15.08 -6.29 -5.74
N GLU A 129 -14.92 -5.45 -6.78
CA GLU A 129 -13.84 -5.58 -7.78
C GLU A 129 -12.47 -5.59 -7.09
N GLY A 130 -12.23 -4.65 -6.17
CA GLY A 130 -11.00 -4.59 -5.40
C GLY A 130 -10.73 -5.84 -4.55
N ILE A 131 -11.79 -6.42 -3.96
CA ILE A 131 -11.69 -7.66 -3.19
C ILE A 131 -11.33 -8.83 -4.11
N GLU A 132 -11.97 -8.96 -5.27
CA GLU A 132 -11.67 -10.01 -6.24
C GLU A 132 -10.21 -9.95 -6.70
N MET A 133 -9.74 -8.76 -7.06
CA MET A 133 -8.34 -8.53 -7.42
C MET A 133 -7.40 -8.90 -6.27
N LEU A 134 -7.73 -8.49 -5.04
CA LEU A 134 -6.94 -8.83 -3.85
C LEU A 134 -6.81 -10.35 -3.67
N ILE A 135 -7.87 -11.13 -3.86
CA ILE A 135 -7.80 -12.59 -3.73
C ILE A 135 -6.81 -13.18 -4.75
N THR A 136 -6.83 -12.72 -5.99
CA THR A 136 -5.85 -13.18 -7.01
C THR A 136 -4.43 -12.74 -6.70
N LEU A 137 -4.26 -11.55 -6.11
CA LEU A 137 -2.97 -11.00 -5.76
C LEU A 137 -2.31 -11.76 -4.60
N LEU A 138 -3.11 -12.15 -3.59
CA LEU A 138 -2.62 -12.81 -2.38
C LEU A 138 -1.96 -14.17 -2.66
N THR A 139 -2.28 -14.82 -3.79
CA THR A 139 -1.64 -16.09 -4.17
C THR A 139 -0.17 -15.92 -4.59
N LEU A 140 0.28 -14.70 -4.88
CA LEU A 140 1.64 -14.40 -5.32
C LEU A 140 2.65 -14.23 -4.17
N PHE A 141 2.20 -14.33 -2.91
CA PHE A 141 3.05 -14.13 -1.75
C PHE A 141 3.25 -15.42 -0.95
N PRO A 142 4.28 -16.22 -1.26
CA PRO A 142 4.52 -17.50 -0.57
C PRO A 142 4.82 -17.35 0.93
N ASP A 143 5.39 -16.22 1.35
CA ASP A 143 5.84 -16.00 2.72
C ASP A 143 4.86 -15.13 3.56
N LEU A 144 3.73 -14.73 2.98
CA LEU A 144 2.77 -13.86 3.64
C LEU A 144 2.09 -14.58 4.80
N VAL A 145 2.08 -13.95 5.97
CA VAL A 145 1.41 -14.51 7.17
C VAL A 145 0.47 -13.52 7.84
N THR A 146 0.54 -12.24 7.50
CA THR A 146 -0.28 -11.20 8.14
C THR A 146 -0.74 -10.14 7.15
N ILE A 147 -2.01 -9.75 7.26
CA ILE A 147 -2.59 -8.63 6.52
C ILE A 147 -3.11 -7.61 7.52
N VAL A 148 -2.65 -6.36 7.38
CA VAL A 148 -3.12 -5.21 8.17
C VAL A 148 -4.09 -4.40 7.30
N PHE A 149 -5.37 -4.40 7.67
CA PHE A 149 -6.44 -3.66 7.00
C PHE A 149 -6.55 -2.25 7.59
N ALA A 150 -6.11 -1.25 6.83
CA ALA A 150 -6.05 0.14 7.25
C ALA A 150 -7.32 0.91 6.88
N GLY A 151 -8.23 1.06 7.84
CA GLY A 151 -9.48 1.79 7.69
C GLY A 151 -10.66 0.95 7.22
N ARG A 152 -11.87 1.52 7.38
CA ARG A 152 -13.15 0.83 7.20
C ARG A 152 -13.36 0.24 5.81
N VAL A 153 -12.82 0.87 4.77
CA VAL A 153 -12.97 0.36 3.40
C VAL A 153 -12.11 -0.88 3.19
N ALA A 154 -10.82 -0.84 3.58
CA ALA A 154 -9.94 -2.01 3.52
C ALA A 154 -10.50 -3.20 4.31
N GLN A 155 -11.05 -2.95 5.50
CA GLN A 155 -11.63 -3.97 6.38
C GLN A 155 -12.79 -4.75 5.73
N LYS A 156 -13.47 -4.21 4.71
CA LYS A 156 -14.54 -4.94 3.99
C LYS A 156 -14.04 -6.20 3.29
N ALA A 157 -12.74 -6.32 3.03
CA ALA A 157 -12.14 -7.50 2.44
C ALA A 157 -12.00 -8.68 3.43
N ILE A 158 -12.06 -8.43 4.74
CA ILE A 158 -11.78 -9.43 5.78
C ILE A 158 -12.59 -10.72 5.62
N PRO A 159 -13.92 -10.70 5.39
CA PRO A 159 -14.69 -11.94 5.26
C PRO A 159 -14.22 -12.82 4.10
N ARG A 160 -13.94 -12.21 2.95
CA ARG A 160 -13.49 -12.93 1.73
C ARG A 160 -12.06 -13.44 1.89
N VAL A 161 -11.17 -12.65 2.49
CA VAL A 161 -9.80 -13.07 2.78
C VAL A 161 -9.78 -14.21 3.81
N ARG A 162 -10.57 -14.12 4.88
CA ARG A 162 -10.66 -15.17 5.91
C ARG A 162 -11.13 -16.50 5.33
N LEU A 163 -12.09 -16.47 4.40
CA LEU A 163 -12.60 -17.66 3.75
C LEU A 163 -11.55 -18.29 2.82
N ALA A 164 -10.85 -17.49 2.01
CA ALA A 164 -9.88 -17.98 1.04
C ALA A 164 -8.52 -18.36 1.66
N PHE A 165 -8.10 -17.66 2.71
CA PHE A 165 -6.80 -17.79 3.35
C PHE A 165 -6.94 -17.86 4.89
N PRO A 166 -7.45 -18.98 5.43
CA PRO A 166 -7.76 -19.10 6.86
C PRO A 166 -6.53 -19.00 7.78
N ASN A 167 -5.33 -19.21 7.23
CA ASN A 167 -4.07 -19.20 7.99
C ASN A 167 -3.47 -17.80 8.17
N PHE A 168 -3.99 -16.77 7.49
CA PHE A 168 -3.48 -15.41 7.65
C PHE A 168 -3.96 -14.78 8.96
N SER A 169 -3.05 -14.12 9.68
CA SER A 169 -3.42 -13.21 10.74
C SER A 169 -4.02 -11.93 10.14
N LEU A 170 -5.30 -11.69 10.42
CA LEU A 170 -6.05 -10.54 9.91
C LEU A 170 -6.16 -9.47 10.99
N LEU A 171 -5.43 -8.38 10.81
CA LEU A 171 -5.33 -7.30 11.78
C LEU A 171 -5.98 -6.02 11.28
N GLU A 172 -6.63 -5.29 12.17
CA GLU A 172 -7.34 -4.06 11.83
C GLU A 172 -6.66 -2.84 12.45
N MET A 173 -6.56 -1.76 11.70
CA MET A 173 -6.17 -0.46 12.25
C MET A 173 -6.98 0.69 11.63
N PRO A 174 -7.10 1.84 12.33
CA PRO A 174 -7.55 3.07 11.70
C PRO A 174 -6.69 3.46 10.48
N HIS A 175 -7.26 4.22 9.55
CA HIS A 175 -6.52 4.71 8.39
C HIS A 175 -5.43 5.73 8.81
N PRO A 176 -4.22 5.74 8.20
CA PRO A 176 -3.13 6.63 8.63
C PRO A 176 -3.29 8.09 8.19
N SER A 177 -4.35 8.47 7.47
CA SER A 177 -4.58 9.86 7.06
C SER A 177 -4.73 10.82 8.26
N PRO A 178 -4.34 12.10 8.14
CA PRO A 178 -4.58 13.10 9.18
C PRO A 178 -6.03 13.17 9.64
N LEU A 179 -6.99 13.09 8.70
CA LEU A 179 -8.42 13.07 9.00
C LEU A 179 -8.87 11.96 9.95
N SER A 180 -8.08 10.89 10.08
CA SER A 180 -8.34 9.81 11.03
C SER A 180 -7.45 9.97 12.27
N VAL A 181 -6.15 10.20 12.08
CA VAL A 181 -5.15 10.26 13.17
C VAL A 181 -5.42 11.42 14.14
N CYS A 182 -5.88 12.57 13.63
CA CYS A 182 -6.13 13.77 14.44
C CYS A 182 -7.50 13.74 15.14
N THR A 183 -8.31 12.69 15.00
CA THR A 183 -9.65 12.65 15.61
C THR A 183 -9.60 12.36 17.10
N HIS A 184 -8.66 11.53 17.57
CA HIS A 184 -8.50 11.21 18.98
C HIS A 184 -7.10 10.63 19.26
N PRO A 185 -6.44 10.95 20.40
CA PRO A 185 -5.12 10.39 20.74
C PRO A 185 -5.02 8.86 20.70
N ASN A 186 -6.13 8.17 21.01
CA ASN A 186 -6.24 6.71 20.97
C ASN A 186 -6.02 6.13 19.54
N VAL A 187 -6.37 6.87 18.48
CA VAL A 187 -6.17 6.39 17.10
C VAL A 187 -4.71 6.03 16.83
N ARG A 188 -3.80 6.90 17.26
CA ARG A 188 -2.36 6.67 17.15
C ARG A 188 -1.92 5.41 17.91
N GLN A 189 -2.42 5.23 19.13
CA GLN A 189 -2.09 4.07 19.97
C GLN A 189 -2.57 2.77 19.32
N ARG A 190 -3.77 2.76 18.73
CA ARG A 190 -4.32 1.61 17.99
C ARG A 190 -3.47 1.25 16.79
N ILE A 191 -3.08 2.23 15.96
CA ILE A 191 -2.20 1.99 14.81
C ILE A 191 -0.87 1.37 15.27
N LEU A 192 -0.23 1.96 16.28
CA LEU A 192 1.03 1.44 16.81
C LEU A 192 0.89 0.04 17.41
N SER A 193 -0.18 -0.22 18.16
CA SER A 193 -0.46 -1.54 18.73
C SER A 193 -0.61 -2.60 17.63
N THR A 194 -1.42 -2.32 16.62
CA THR A 194 -1.62 -3.22 15.48
C THR A 194 -0.33 -3.50 14.72
N LEU A 195 0.49 -2.48 14.44
CA LEU A 195 1.76 -2.68 13.73
C LEU A 195 2.80 -3.43 14.58
N ARG A 196 2.79 -3.28 15.91
CA ARG A 196 3.61 -4.11 16.80
C ARG A 196 3.17 -5.57 16.77
N HIS A 197 1.86 -5.84 16.76
CA HIS A 197 1.34 -7.19 16.62
C HIS A 197 1.76 -7.79 15.26
N ALA A 198 1.61 -7.03 14.16
CA ALA A 198 2.06 -7.48 12.84
C ALA A 198 3.57 -7.77 12.78
N LYS A 199 4.39 -7.03 13.55
CA LYS A 199 5.82 -7.33 13.69
C LYS A 199 6.05 -8.63 14.47
N GLN A 200 5.28 -8.88 15.52
CA GLN A 200 5.43 -10.08 16.36
C GLN A 200 5.02 -11.36 15.63
N SER A 201 4.06 -11.31 14.71
CA SER A 201 3.62 -12.47 13.92
C SER A 201 4.63 -12.94 12.87
N ILE A 202 5.68 -12.15 12.61
CA ILE A 202 6.72 -12.45 11.61
C ILE A 202 8.12 -12.61 12.22
N LYS A 203 8.20 -12.72 13.54
CA LYS A 203 9.44 -13.08 14.22
C LYS A 203 9.73 -14.57 14.08
#